data_AF-A0A6M3KXR1-F1
#
_entry.id   AF-A0A6M3KXR1-F1
#
_cell.length_a   1.000
_cell.length_b   1.000
_cell.length_c   1.000
_cell.angle_alpha   90.00
_cell.angle_beta   90.00
_cell.angle_gamma   90.00
#
_symmetry.space_group_name_H-M   'P 1'
#
loop_
_entity.id
_entity.type
_entity.pdbx_description
1 polymer ?
#
loop_
_entity_poly.entity_id
_entity_poly.type
_entity_poly.pdbx_seq_one_letter_code
_entity_poly.pdbx_strand_id
1 'polypeptide(L)'
;MSGAVAVARGQVGVREMPVNSNEGPQVEAYLRSVGMGPGRAWCAAFCYWCIREAWWWDHFGQDPPYIKTAWTPSIWSWAQKQGLDYWASPADVHLGRDVPDGALFLLHGHVGGESKPRVKHVGIVEHYNPADQVVNTLEGNTNPAGSREGGGVFRHERPLRAIFRFIFYGV
;
A
#
# COMPACT_ATOMS: atom_id res chain seq x y z
N MET A 1 9.26 -3.68 10.32
CA MET A 1 8.51 -3.62 9.04
C MET A 1 7.99 -4.99 8.58
N SER A 2 8.69 -6.09 8.84
CA SER A 2 8.24 -7.47 8.50
C SER A 2 6.86 -7.87 9.07
N GLY A 3 6.43 -7.32 10.21
CA GLY A 3 5.11 -7.59 10.78
C GLY A 3 3.95 -7.20 9.85
N ALA A 4 4.05 -6.06 9.16
CA ALA A 4 3.02 -5.62 8.21
C ALA A 4 2.92 -6.56 7.00
N VAL A 5 4.05 -7.14 6.58
CA VAL A 5 4.08 -8.19 5.53
C VAL A 5 3.35 -9.44 6.01
N ALA A 6 3.60 -9.90 7.24
CA ALA A 6 2.93 -11.07 7.80
C ALA A 6 1.40 -10.88 7.89
N VAL A 7 0.95 -9.71 8.36
CA VAL A 7 -0.48 -9.37 8.41
C VAL A 7 -1.07 -9.33 7.00
N ALA A 8 -0.43 -8.63 6.06
CA ALA A 8 -0.91 -8.49 4.69
C ALA A 8 -0.97 -9.83 3.94
N ARG A 9 0.00 -10.72 4.15
CA ARG A 9 -0.01 -12.09 3.61
C ARG A 9 -1.26 -12.86 4.04
N GLY A 10 -1.65 -12.73 5.31
CA GLY A 10 -2.86 -13.36 5.85
C GLY A 10 -4.16 -12.83 5.25
N GLN A 11 -4.13 -11.67 4.57
CA GLN A 11 -5.31 -11.10 3.91
C GLN A 11 -5.40 -11.50 2.42
N VAL A 12 -4.39 -12.12 1.84
CA VAL A 12 -4.43 -12.55 0.42
C VAL A 12 -5.61 -13.49 0.20
N GLY A 13 -6.41 -13.18 -0.82
CA GLY A 13 -7.64 -13.93 -1.13
C GLY A 13 -8.92 -13.29 -0.58
N VAL A 14 -8.83 -12.26 0.28
CA VAL A 14 -9.99 -11.41 0.64
C VAL A 14 -10.57 -10.80 -0.63
N ARG A 15 -11.91 -10.75 -0.68
CA ARG A 15 -12.69 -10.20 -1.79
C ARG A 15 -13.74 -9.22 -1.27
N GLU A 16 -14.09 -8.27 -2.11
CA GLU A 16 -15.28 -7.45 -1.94
C GLU A 16 -16.54 -8.33 -1.98
N MET A 17 -17.55 -7.92 -1.21
CA MET A 17 -18.85 -8.59 -1.18
C MET A 17 -19.97 -7.54 -1.24
N PRO A 18 -20.73 -7.47 -2.34
CA PRO A 18 -20.56 -8.22 -3.59
C PRO A 18 -19.27 -7.84 -4.35
N VAL A 19 -18.87 -8.64 -5.35
CA VAL A 19 -17.68 -8.34 -6.15
C VAL A 19 -17.83 -6.97 -6.82
N ASN A 20 -16.76 -6.15 -6.80
CA ASN A 20 -16.69 -4.80 -7.35
C ASN A 20 -17.54 -3.73 -6.64
N SER A 21 -17.93 -3.95 -5.39
CA SER A 21 -18.71 -2.96 -4.63
C SER A 21 -17.86 -2.00 -3.80
N ASN A 22 -16.59 -2.31 -3.53
CA ASN A 22 -15.82 -1.72 -2.42
C ASN A 22 -16.49 -1.91 -1.04
N GLU A 23 -17.21 -3.01 -0.86
CA GLU A 23 -17.90 -3.37 0.39
C GLU A 23 -17.49 -4.78 0.84
N GLY A 24 -17.98 -5.15 2.03
CA GLY A 24 -17.78 -6.46 2.62
C GLY A 24 -17.10 -6.38 3.98
N PRO A 25 -17.28 -7.39 4.85
CA PRO A 25 -16.89 -7.32 6.26
C PRO A 25 -15.42 -6.93 6.48
N GLN A 26 -14.52 -7.52 5.70
CA GLN A 26 -13.08 -7.28 5.82
C GLN A 26 -12.68 -5.93 5.21
N VAL A 27 -13.25 -5.58 4.05
CA VAL A 27 -13.01 -4.28 3.38
C VAL A 27 -13.46 -3.13 4.26
N GLU A 28 -14.62 -3.27 4.90
CA GLU A 28 -15.13 -2.32 5.87
C GLU A 28 -14.26 -2.20 7.11
N ALA A 29 -13.65 -3.30 7.58
CA ALA A 29 -12.69 -3.25 8.69
C ALA A 29 -11.46 -2.39 8.31
N TYR A 30 -10.95 -2.53 7.07
CA TYR A 30 -9.86 -1.70 6.58
C TYR A 30 -10.29 -0.23 6.52
N LEU A 31 -11.44 0.07 5.92
CA LEU A 31 -11.95 1.44 5.80
C LEU A 31 -12.20 2.09 7.18
N ARG A 32 -12.79 1.36 8.13
CA ARG A 32 -13.01 1.84 9.50
C ARG A 32 -11.70 2.20 10.21
N SER A 33 -10.60 1.50 9.92
CA SER A 33 -9.29 1.80 10.54
C SER A 33 -8.78 3.21 10.23
N VAL A 34 -9.25 3.80 9.13
CA VAL A 34 -8.96 5.17 8.71
C VAL A 34 -10.18 6.10 8.80
N GLY A 35 -11.22 5.69 9.54
CA GLY A 35 -12.42 6.50 9.78
C GLY A 35 -13.35 6.62 8.57
N MET A 36 -13.28 5.69 7.62
CA MET A 36 -14.10 5.70 6.40
C MET A 36 -15.21 4.64 6.44
N GLY A 37 -16.33 4.94 5.79
CA GLY A 37 -17.42 3.99 5.54
C GLY A 37 -17.24 3.19 4.25
N PRO A 38 -18.12 2.19 4.00
CA PRO A 38 -18.10 1.32 2.82
C PRO A 38 -18.25 2.08 1.48
N GLY A 39 -18.02 1.38 0.37
CA GLY A 39 -18.21 1.91 -0.99
C GLY A 39 -17.07 2.82 -1.46
N ARG A 40 -15.92 2.77 -0.79
CA ARG A 40 -14.75 3.61 -1.08
C ARG A 40 -13.54 2.76 -1.47
N ALA A 41 -12.74 3.26 -2.40
CA ALA A 41 -11.45 2.65 -2.71
C ALA A 41 -10.60 2.49 -1.43
N TRP A 42 -10.05 1.30 -1.24
CA TRP A 42 -9.55 0.88 0.08
C TRP A 42 -8.08 0.44 0.10
N CYS A 43 -7.31 0.64 -0.99
CA CYS A 43 -5.87 0.29 -1.03
C CYS A 43 -5.04 0.94 0.09
N ALA A 44 -5.20 2.24 0.32
CA ALA A 44 -4.52 2.97 1.39
C ALA A 44 -5.02 2.54 2.78
N ALA A 45 -6.33 2.33 2.92
CA ALA A 45 -6.94 1.85 4.16
C ALA A 45 -6.42 0.46 4.54
N PHE A 46 -6.26 -0.44 3.56
CA PHE A 46 -5.66 -1.75 3.74
C PHE A 46 -4.21 -1.67 4.22
N CYS A 47 -3.39 -0.81 3.61
CA CYS A 47 -2.01 -0.63 4.05
C CYS A 47 -1.96 -0.11 5.49
N TYR A 48 -2.72 0.94 5.82
CA TYR A 48 -2.80 1.46 7.18
C TYR A 48 -3.26 0.38 8.18
N TRP A 49 -4.29 -0.38 7.84
CA TRP A 49 -4.79 -1.47 8.68
C TRP A 49 -3.70 -2.51 8.95
N CYS A 50 -3.00 -2.99 7.92
CA CYS A 50 -1.93 -3.98 8.10
C CYS A 50 -0.80 -3.47 9.01
N ILE A 51 -0.42 -2.20 8.84
CA ILE A 51 0.60 -1.54 9.67
C ILE A 51 0.13 -1.43 11.12
N ARG A 52 -1.12 -1.00 11.32
CA ARG A 52 -1.72 -0.85 12.65
C ARG A 52 -1.82 -2.18 13.38
N GLU A 53 -2.31 -3.23 12.73
CA GLU A 53 -2.41 -4.57 13.35
C GLU A 53 -1.02 -5.10 13.75
N ALA A 54 -0.01 -4.90 12.91
CA ALA A 54 1.36 -5.29 13.23
C ALA A 54 1.97 -4.46 14.37
N TRP A 55 1.59 -3.18 14.49
CA TRP A 55 2.10 -2.27 15.52
C TRP A 55 1.43 -2.45 16.88
N TRP A 56 0.13 -2.75 16.88
CA TRP A 56 -0.73 -2.66 18.07
C TRP A 56 -0.27 -3.58 19.20
N TRP A 57 0.22 -4.79 18.87
CA TRP A 57 0.57 -5.81 19.86
C TRP A 57 1.83 -5.42 20.65
N ASP A 58 2.76 -4.73 20.00
CA ASP A 58 4.02 -4.30 20.60
C ASP A 58 3.90 -2.95 21.33
N HIS A 59 2.83 -2.20 21.07
CA HIS A 59 2.68 -0.81 21.53
C HIS A 59 1.38 -0.56 22.31
N PHE A 60 0.82 -1.61 22.92
CA PHE A 60 -0.32 -1.54 23.84
C PHE A 60 -1.51 -0.74 23.28
N GLY A 61 -1.78 -0.89 21.98
CA GLY A 61 -2.92 -0.27 21.32
C GLY A 61 -2.79 1.20 20.92
N GLN A 62 -1.56 1.71 20.85
CA GLN A 62 -1.31 3.01 20.22
C GLN A 62 -1.39 2.89 18.69
N ASP A 63 -1.77 3.99 18.02
CA ASP A 63 -1.69 4.07 16.56
C ASP A 63 -0.21 4.09 16.12
N PRO A 64 0.14 3.49 14.96
CA PRO A 64 1.49 3.57 14.42
C PRO A 64 1.85 5.02 14.02
N PRO A 65 3.15 5.39 13.99
CA PRO A 65 3.64 6.67 13.50
C PRO A 65 3.57 6.74 11.95
N TYR A 66 2.39 6.50 11.40
CA TYR A 66 2.08 6.50 9.98
C TYR A 66 0.74 7.20 9.74
N ILE A 67 0.59 7.87 8.60
CA ILE A 67 -0.60 8.66 8.30
C ILE A 67 -1.87 7.79 8.19
N LYS A 68 -2.88 8.12 9.00
CA LYS A 68 -4.23 7.53 8.94
C LYS A 68 -5.03 8.15 7.78
N THR A 69 -5.07 7.50 6.61
CA THR A 69 -5.77 8.01 5.41
C THR A 69 -6.24 6.92 4.45
N ALA A 70 -7.37 7.16 3.77
CA ALA A 70 -7.80 6.39 2.59
C ALA A 70 -7.38 7.05 1.26
N TRP A 71 -6.81 8.27 1.30
CA TRP A 71 -6.44 9.04 0.12
C TRP A 71 -4.95 8.91 -0.19
N THR A 72 -4.64 8.22 -1.28
CA THR A 72 -3.26 7.87 -1.65
C THR A 72 -2.31 9.07 -1.84
N PRO A 73 -2.71 10.22 -2.40
CA PRO A 73 -1.85 11.41 -2.44
C PRO A 73 -1.44 11.94 -1.07
N SER A 74 -2.27 11.77 -0.04
CA SER A 74 -1.90 12.20 1.32
C SER A 74 -0.70 11.44 1.86
N ILE A 75 -0.49 10.19 1.43
CA ILE A 75 0.67 9.38 1.82
C ILE A 75 1.95 10.03 1.31
N TRP A 76 1.97 10.46 0.05
CA TRP A 76 3.12 11.13 -0.52
C TRP A 76 3.36 12.50 0.13
N SER A 77 2.33 13.32 0.25
CA SER A 77 2.47 14.63 0.91
C SER A 77 2.92 14.51 2.37
N TRP A 78 2.49 13.47 3.08
CA TRP A 78 2.98 13.18 4.42
C TRP A 78 4.45 12.78 4.41
N ALA A 79 4.85 11.83 3.56
CA ALA A 79 6.23 11.38 3.47
C ALA A 79 7.21 12.53 3.18
N GLN A 80 6.85 13.43 2.27
CA GLN A 80 7.63 14.64 2.00
C GLN A 80 7.78 15.54 3.22
N LYS A 81 6.70 15.76 3.98
CA LYS A 81 6.75 16.55 5.22
C LYS A 81 7.61 15.91 6.31
N GLN A 82 7.73 14.59 6.31
CA GLN A 82 8.58 13.85 7.24
C GLN A 82 10.02 13.69 6.73
N GLY A 83 10.35 14.15 5.51
CA GLY A 83 11.66 13.91 4.89
C GLY A 83 11.91 12.46 4.48
N LEU A 84 10.84 11.67 4.33
CA LEU A 84 10.87 10.25 3.94
C LEU A 84 10.78 10.06 2.42
N ASP A 85 10.81 11.14 1.65
CA ASP A 85 10.83 11.13 0.19
C ASP A 85 12.25 11.04 -0.39
N TYR A 86 13.26 11.23 0.44
CA TYR A 86 14.66 11.04 0.09
C TYR A 86 14.97 9.53 0.07
N TRP A 87 15.63 9.05 -1.00
CA TRP A 87 16.04 7.64 -1.19
C TRP A 87 14.90 6.65 -1.46
N ALA A 88 13.77 7.18 -1.88
CA ALA A 88 12.55 6.44 -2.15
C ALA A 88 12.36 6.11 -3.64
N SER A 89 13.27 6.44 -4.55
CA SER A 89 13.01 6.28 -6.00
C SER A 89 13.63 5.02 -6.59
N PRO A 90 13.10 4.51 -7.73
CA PRO A 90 13.77 3.47 -8.52
C PRO A 90 15.22 3.78 -8.89
N ALA A 91 15.55 5.06 -9.10
CA ALA A 91 16.92 5.48 -9.41
C ALA A 91 17.85 5.25 -8.21
N ASP A 92 17.37 5.51 -6.99
CA ASP A 92 18.12 5.25 -5.77
C ASP A 92 18.38 3.75 -5.58
N VAL A 93 17.37 2.92 -5.87
CA VAL A 93 17.51 1.45 -5.84
C VAL A 93 18.55 0.97 -6.85
N HIS A 94 18.57 1.57 -8.05
CA HIS A 94 19.58 1.27 -9.07
C HIS A 94 21.02 1.65 -8.63
N LEU A 95 21.15 2.65 -7.76
CA LEU A 95 22.42 3.04 -7.13
C LEU A 95 22.80 2.15 -5.94
N GLY A 96 22.10 1.03 -5.73
CA GLY A 96 22.40 0.04 -4.69
C GLY A 96 21.67 0.28 -3.37
N ARG A 97 20.62 1.12 -3.34
CA ARG A 97 19.76 1.21 -2.16
C ARG A 97 18.89 -0.02 -2.02
N ASP A 98 18.77 -0.47 -0.78
CA ASP A 98 17.89 -1.56 -0.43
C ASP A 98 16.41 -1.12 -0.43
N VAL A 99 15.53 -2.08 -0.70
CA VAL A 99 14.08 -1.91 -0.60
C VAL A 99 13.60 -2.87 0.49
N PRO A 100 13.47 -2.40 1.75
CA PRO A 100 13.10 -3.28 2.85
C PRO A 100 11.70 -3.88 2.66
N ASP A 101 11.59 -5.17 3.00
CA ASP A 101 10.32 -5.86 3.18
C ASP A 101 9.44 -5.07 4.16
N GLY A 102 8.20 -4.81 3.74
CA GLY A 102 7.22 -4.03 4.48
C GLY A 102 7.19 -2.55 4.11
N ALA A 103 8.13 -2.02 3.33
CA ALA A 103 7.99 -0.67 2.77
C ALA A 103 6.68 -0.55 1.98
N LEU A 104 6.15 0.67 1.82
CA LEU A 104 5.08 0.89 0.86
C LEU A 104 5.66 1.17 -0.52
N PHE A 105 4.97 0.78 -1.57
CA PHE A 105 5.23 1.29 -2.91
C PHE A 105 4.05 2.16 -3.36
N LEU A 106 4.35 3.21 -4.10
CA LEU A 106 3.37 4.14 -4.67
C LEU A 106 3.35 4.00 -6.19
N LEU A 107 2.17 4.00 -6.78
CA LEU A 107 1.99 4.16 -8.22
C LEU A 107 1.43 5.56 -8.51
N HIS A 108 1.95 6.18 -9.56
CA HIS A 108 1.55 7.52 -9.98
C HIS A 108 0.97 7.50 -11.40
N GLY A 109 -0.02 8.34 -11.67
CA GLY A 109 -0.61 8.48 -12.99
C GLY A 109 -1.99 9.12 -12.95
N HIS A 110 -2.63 9.19 -14.11
CA HIS A 110 -4.00 9.69 -14.25
C HIS A 110 -5.03 8.66 -13.77
N VAL A 111 -6.16 9.14 -13.26
CA VAL A 111 -7.32 8.34 -12.87
C VAL A 111 -8.56 9.04 -13.41
N GLY A 112 -9.52 8.28 -13.95
CA GLY A 112 -10.86 8.80 -14.26
C GLY A 112 -10.90 10.05 -15.16
N GLY A 113 -10.00 10.18 -16.13
CA GLY A 113 -9.98 11.34 -17.05
C GLY A 113 -9.52 12.66 -16.41
N GLU A 114 -9.03 12.65 -15.19
CA GLU A 114 -8.44 13.84 -14.55
C GLU A 114 -7.26 14.39 -15.39
N SER A 115 -7.06 15.71 -15.38
CA SER A 115 -6.01 16.36 -16.17
C SER A 115 -4.61 16.24 -15.57
N LYS A 116 -4.52 16.11 -14.24
CA LYS A 116 -3.25 16.01 -13.51
C LYS A 116 -3.06 14.60 -12.96
N PRO A 117 -1.87 13.99 -13.15
CA PRO A 117 -1.56 12.73 -12.52
C PRO A 117 -1.37 12.92 -11.02
N ARG A 118 -1.61 11.84 -10.25
CA ARG A 118 -1.38 11.79 -8.81
C ARG A 118 -0.97 10.39 -8.39
N VAL A 119 -0.65 10.22 -7.10
CA VAL A 119 -0.54 8.88 -6.52
C VAL A 119 -1.90 8.21 -6.56
N LYS A 120 -2.03 7.17 -7.38
CA LYS A 120 -3.30 6.49 -7.69
C LYS A 120 -3.49 5.17 -6.95
N HIS A 121 -2.40 4.60 -6.43
CA HIS A 121 -2.41 3.32 -5.75
C HIS A 121 -1.22 3.19 -4.80
N VAL A 122 -1.39 2.37 -3.77
CA VAL A 122 -0.38 2.01 -2.78
C VAL A 122 -0.54 0.54 -2.42
N GLY A 123 0.56 -0.13 -2.13
CA GLY A 123 0.58 -1.45 -1.52
C GLY A 123 1.84 -1.65 -0.70
N ILE A 124 1.99 -2.85 -0.14
CA ILE A 124 3.13 -3.23 0.70
C ILE A 124 4.12 -4.03 -0.15
N VAL A 125 5.40 -3.68 -0.07
CA VAL A 125 6.52 -4.47 -0.61
C VAL A 125 6.63 -5.73 0.23
N GLU A 126 6.39 -6.87 -0.40
CA GLU A 126 6.66 -8.16 0.22
C GLU A 126 8.14 -8.51 0.13
N HIS A 127 8.75 -8.29 -1.03
CA HIS A 127 10.18 -8.50 -1.27
C HIS A 127 10.64 -7.83 -2.56
N TYR A 128 11.87 -7.31 -2.61
CA TYR A 128 12.51 -6.87 -3.85
C TYR A 128 13.56 -7.88 -4.30
N ASN A 129 13.43 -8.36 -5.54
CA ASN A 129 14.42 -9.20 -6.22
C ASN A 129 15.32 -8.32 -7.11
N PRO A 130 16.59 -8.08 -6.73
CA PRO A 130 17.49 -7.22 -7.48
C PRO A 130 17.97 -7.82 -8.81
N ALA A 131 17.99 -9.15 -8.93
CA ALA A 131 18.47 -9.83 -10.13
C ALA A 131 17.55 -9.55 -11.33
N ASP A 132 16.24 -9.58 -11.08
CA ASP A 132 15.21 -9.39 -12.11
C ASP A 132 14.62 -7.97 -12.10
N GLN A 133 15.04 -7.12 -11.15
CA GLN A 133 14.44 -5.80 -10.88
C GLN A 133 12.92 -5.86 -10.68
N VAL A 134 12.46 -6.86 -9.92
CA VAL A 134 11.05 -7.13 -9.65
C VAL A 134 10.74 -6.92 -8.17
N VAL A 135 9.64 -6.22 -7.91
CA VAL A 135 9.09 -6.01 -6.56
C VAL A 135 7.87 -6.92 -6.41
N ASN A 136 7.96 -7.88 -5.51
CA ASN A 136 6.81 -8.65 -5.03
C ASN A 136 6.01 -7.77 -4.07
N THR A 137 4.70 -7.70 -4.29
CA THR A 137 3.82 -6.76 -3.59
C THR A 137 2.57 -7.43 -3.06
N LEU A 138 2.03 -6.89 -1.97
CA LEU A 138 0.74 -7.26 -1.36
C LEU A 138 -0.18 -6.05 -1.43
N GLU A 139 -1.31 -6.20 -2.11
CA GLU A 139 -2.11 -5.07 -2.57
C GLU A 139 -3.58 -5.31 -2.30
N GLY A 140 -4.24 -4.33 -1.70
CA GLY A 140 -5.69 -4.28 -1.56
C GLY A 140 -6.35 -3.44 -2.65
N ASN A 141 -7.63 -3.65 -2.90
CA ASN A 141 -8.41 -2.95 -3.94
C ASN A 141 -7.81 -3.11 -5.34
N THR A 142 -7.38 -4.34 -5.66
CA THR A 142 -6.85 -4.72 -6.97
C THR A 142 -7.49 -6.04 -7.44
N ASN A 143 -7.03 -6.57 -8.57
CA ASN A 143 -7.47 -7.83 -9.19
C ASN A 143 -6.24 -8.66 -9.61
N PRO A 144 -6.37 -9.91 -10.11
CA PRO A 144 -5.22 -10.72 -10.53
C PRO A 144 -4.31 -10.07 -11.59
N ALA A 145 -4.86 -9.18 -12.43
CA ALA A 145 -4.14 -8.44 -13.45
C ALA A 145 -3.50 -7.13 -12.94
N GLY A 146 -3.60 -6.80 -11.66
CA GLY A 146 -3.08 -5.56 -11.08
C GLY A 146 -3.91 -4.31 -11.41
N SER A 147 -5.15 -4.50 -11.86
CA SER A 147 -6.13 -3.46 -12.15
C SER A 147 -7.08 -3.25 -10.97
N ARG A 148 -7.78 -2.11 -10.98
CA ARG A 148 -8.78 -1.73 -9.97
C ARG A 148 -10.09 -2.53 -10.07
N GLU A 149 -10.29 -3.25 -11.18
CA GLU A 149 -11.52 -3.98 -11.52
C GLU A 149 -11.49 -5.42 -11.00
N GLY A 150 -12.20 -5.79 -9.95
CA GLY A 150 -12.22 -7.18 -9.43
C GLY A 150 -12.12 -7.26 -7.91
N GLY A 151 -11.70 -6.18 -7.26
CA GLY A 151 -11.90 -5.91 -5.84
C GLY A 151 -11.45 -7.01 -4.87
N GLY A 152 -10.17 -7.03 -4.51
CA GLY A 152 -9.65 -7.91 -3.47
C GLY A 152 -8.21 -7.64 -3.05
N VAL A 153 -7.69 -8.54 -2.20
CA VAL A 153 -6.27 -8.56 -1.81
C VAL A 153 -5.54 -9.61 -2.63
N PHE A 154 -4.43 -9.20 -3.24
CA PHE A 154 -3.63 -10.01 -4.15
C PHE A 154 -2.13 -9.81 -3.94
N ARG A 155 -1.38 -10.82 -4.36
CA ARG A 155 0.06 -10.72 -4.58
C ARG A 155 0.33 -10.36 -6.04
N HIS A 156 1.23 -9.43 -6.29
CA HIS A 156 1.68 -9.07 -7.63
C HIS A 156 3.20 -9.05 -7.74
N GLU A 157 3.66 -9.19 -8.97
CA GLU A 157 5.02 -8.87 -9.38
C GLU A 157 4.97 -7.56 -10.16
N ARG A 158 5.68 -6.54 -9.68
CA ARG A 158 5.79 -5.25 -10.35
C ARG A 158 7.23 -5.00 -10.76
N PRO A 159 7.52 -4.64 -12.01
CA PRO A 159 8.87 -4.25 -12.37
C PRO A 159 9.21 -2.94 -11.64
N LEU A 160 10.44 -2.80 -11.15
CA LEU A 160 10.91 -1.65 -10.38
C LEU A 160 10.60 -0.31 -11.09
N ARG A 161 10.74 -0.28 -12.42
CA ARG A 161 10.43 0.90 -13.25
C ARG A 161 8.97 1.36 -13.21
N ALA A 162 8.03 0.52 -12.77
CA ALA A 162 6.63 0.87 -12.62
C ALA A 162 6.34 1.58 -11.29
N ILE A 163 7.25 1.47 -10.31
CA ILE A 163 7.10 2.09 -9.01
C ILE A 163 7.45 3.58 -9.11
N PHE A 164 6.59 4.44 -8.60
CA PHE A 164 6.87 5.87 -8.52
C PHE A 164 7.84 6.16 -7.36
N ARG A 165 7.46 5.73 -6.16
CA ARG A 165 8.22 5.93 -4.93
C ARG A 165 7.99 4.79 -3.94
N PHE A 166 8.97 4.49 -3.11
CA PHE A 166 8.85 3.69 -1.91
C PHE A 166 8.63 4.61 -0.72
N ILE A 167 7.91 4.15 0.31
CA ILE A 167 7.74 4.92 1.55
C ILE A 167 8.12 4.01 2.71
N PHE A 168 9.13 4.44 3.45
CA PHE A 168 9.53 3.80 4.69
C PHE A 168 8.74 4.45 5.83
N TYR A 169 8.17 3.64 6.70
CA TYR A 169 7.42 4.09 7.86
C TYR A 169 7.87 3.27 9.06
N GLY A 170 8.12 3.95 10.17
CA GLY A 170 8.87 3.37 11.30
C GLY A 170 10.34 3.78 11.25
N VAL A 171 10.75 4.49 12.30
CA VAL A 171 12.14 4.68 12.74
C VAL A 171 12.64 3.39 13.41
#